data_AF-A0A2Z5EN83-F1
#
_entry.id   AF-A0A2Z5EN83-F1
#
_cell.length_a   1.000
_cell.length_b   1.000
_cell.length_c   1.000
_cell.angle_alpha   90.00
_cell.angle_beta   90.00
_cell.angle_gamma   90.00
#
_symmetry.space_group_name_H-M   'P 1'
#
loop_
_entity.id
_entity.type
_entity.pdbx_description
1 polymer ?
#
loop_
_entity_poly.entity_id
_entity_poly.type
_entity_poly.pdbx_seq_one_letter_code
_entity_poly.pdbx_strand_id
1 'polypeptide(L)'
;GYAKAVEALVAELSLAGSGPSLDGQVSLLPGPGLTPIDVEELRGTAEAFGLRAVVLPDSSRSLDGHLDDDWAPLLSGGTPLSDAATAGRSAAVLAVGAGLDRAAAMLAGADAWVVPHAVGLDACDALVAQLAAIAGRDVPDVLRCWRARLTDGLLDASGVLAGRRVALALEPDLLAGVSALLTEAGCHVVTAITP
;
A
#
# COMPACT_ATOMS: atom_id res chain seq x y z
N GLY A 1 0.64 17.41 -2.68
CA GLY A 1 1.50 17.72 -1.53
C GLY A 1 2.36 16.53 -1.15
N TYR A 2 1.75 15.50 -0.56
CA TYR A 2 2.42 14.28 -0.09
C TYR A 2 3.41 13.67 -1.10
N ALA A 3 2.96 13.39 -2.34
CA ALA A 3 3.82 12.83 -3.38
C ALA A 3 5.11 13.64 -3.62
N LYS A 4 5.03 14.98 -3.60
CA LYS A 4 6.21 15.84 -3.74
C LYS A 4 7.16 15.74 -2.56
N ALA A 5 6.66 15.49 -1.35
CA ALA A 5 7.49 15.22 -0.19
C ALA A 5 8.19 13.86 -0.30
N VAL A 6 7.52 12.83 -0.83
CA VAL A 6 8.13 11.52 -1.10
C VAL A 6 9.20 11.63 -2.19
N GLU A 7 8.93 12.34 -3.29
CA GLU A 7 9.92 12.65 -4.33
C GLU A 7 11.17 13.33 -3.74
N ALA A 8 10.97 14.34 -2.89
CA ALA A 8 12.08 15.03 -2.23
C ALA A 8 12.86 14.10 -1.29
N LEU A 9 12.18 13.24 -0.53
CA LEU A 9 12.81 12.25 0.34
C LEU A 9 13.70 11.29 -0.46
N VAL A 10 13.20 10.77 -1.59
CA VAL A 10 13.96 9.88 -2.47
C VAL A 10 15.19 10.58 -3.05
N ALA A 11 15.06 11.84 -3.46
CA ALA A 11 16.15 12.64 -4.00
C ALA A 11 17.23 12.95 -2.95
N GLU A 12 16.85 13.51 -1.81
CA GLU A 12 17.78 13.98 -0.77
C GLU A 12 18.56 12.81 -0.14
N LEU A 13 17.90 11.68 0.07
CA LEU A 13 18.56 10.48 0.63
C LEU A 13 19.31 9.67 -0.45
N SER A 14 19.28 10.09 -1.71
CA SER A 14 19.93 9.40 -2.84
C SER A 14 19.54 7.91 -2.92
N LEU A 15 18.25 7.62 -2.75
CA LEU A 15 17.75 6.25 -2.62
C LEU A 15 17.68 5.48 -3.95
N ALA A 16 17.99 6.13 -5.08
CA ALA A 16 18.03 5.49 -6.38
C ALA A 16 18.98 4.29 -6.37
N GLY A 17 18.54 3.17 -6.96
CA GLY A 17 19.25 1.89 -6.92
C GLY A 17 20.69 1.99 -7.39
N SER A 18 21.63 1.90 -6.45
CA SER A 18 23.05 1.72 -6.75
C SER A 18 23.52 0.39 -6.15
N GLY A 19 24.07 -0.47 -7.01
CA GLY A 19 24.52 -1.81 -6.62
C GLY A 19 23.54 -2.94 -6.98
N PRO A 20 23.84 -4.19 -6.55
CA PRO A 20 23.04 -5.36 -6.92
C PRO A 20 21.68 -5.35 -6.21
N SER A 21 20.69 -5.88 -6.92
CA SER A 21 19.34 -6.16 -6.41
C SER A 21 19.37 -7.10 -5.20
N LEU A 22 18.39 -6.96 -4.32
CA LEU A 22 18.16 -7.75 -3.12
C LEU A 22 16.87 -8.57 -3.32
N ASP A 23 17.03 -9.79 -3.83
CA ASP A 23 15.91 -10.67 -4.26
C ASP A 23 14.86 -10.94 -3.17
N GLY A 24 15.23 -10.89 -1.89
CA GLY A 24 14.33 -11.08 -0.75
C GLY A 24 13.72 -9.80 -0.18
N GLN A 25 13.80 -8.66 -0.88
CA GLN A 25 13.36 -7.36 -0.38
C GLN A 25 12.39 -6.68 -1.35
N VAL A 26 11.34 -6.05 -0.80
CA VAL A 26 10.42 -5.20 -1.54
C VAL A 26 10.37 -3.81 -0.88
N SER A 27 10.34 -2.77 -1.70
CA SER A 27 10.10 -1.40 -1.24
C SER A 27 8.64 -1.05 -1.43
N LEU A 28 8.01 -0.49 -0.41
CA LEU A 28 6.60 -0.14 -0.38
C LEU A 28 6.48 1.38 -0.23
N LEU A 29 5.84 2.05 -1.18
CA LEU A 29 5.52 3.47 -1.12
C LEU A 29 4.01 3.61 -0.84
N PRO A 30 3.61 3.80 0.43
CA PRO A 30 2.21 3.98 0.78
C PRO A 30 1.73 5.37 0.35
N GLY A 31 0.56 5.44 -0.28
CA GLY A 31 -0.10 6.67 -0.69
C GLY A 31 -0.66 7.46 0.50
N PRO A 32 -1.01 8.74 0.29
CA PRO A 32 -1.52 9.61 1.35
C PRO A 32 -2.87 9.16 1.93
N GLY A 33 -3.61 8.31 1.22
CA GLY A 33 -4.89 7.77 1.68
C GLY A 33 -4.78 6.57 2.61
N LEU A 34 -3.57 6.01 2.83
CA LEU A 34 -3.36 4.87 3.72
C LEU A 34 -3.16 5.36 5.16
N THR A 35 -3.94 4.80 6.06
CA THR A 35 -3.79 4.99 7.51
C THR A 35 -2.60 4.19 8.06
N PRO A 36 -2.11 4.46 9.28
CA PRO A 36 -1.03 3.68 9.88
C PRO A 36 -1.27 2.17 9.87
N ILE A 37 -2.52 1.73 10.13
CA ILE A 37 -2.87 0.32 10.11
C ILE A 37 -2.90 -0.26 8.68
N ASP A 38 -3.30 0.53 7.67
CA ASP A 38 -3.21 0.09 6.27
C ASP A 38 -1.75 -0.11 5.85
N VAL A 39 -0.84 0.75 6.32
CA VAL A 39 0.60 0.63 6.08
C VAL A 39 1.17 -0.61 6.78
N GLU A 40 0.73 -0.89 8.01
CA GLU A 40 1.11 -2.11 8.73
C GLU A 40 0.60 -3.39 8.04
N GLU A 41 -0.66 -3.41 7.61
CA GLU A 41 -1.27 -4.52 6.86
C GLU A 41 -0.55 -4.74 5.51
N LEU A 42 -0.21 -3.67 4.80
CA LEU A 42 0.55 -3.74 3.54
C LEU A 42 1.94 -4.34 3.76
N ARG A 43 2.64 -3.92 4.82
CA ARG A 43 3.92 -4.51 5.26
C ARG A 43 3.74 -5.99 5.60
N GLY A 44 2.78 -6.32 6.45
CA GLY A 44 2.51 -7.68 6.92
C GLY A 44 2.15 -8.63 5.77
N THR A 45 1.45 -8.13 4.74
CA THR A 45 1.13 -8.88 3.53
C THR A 45 2.39 -9.28 2.77
N ALA A 46 3.34 -8.37 2.58
CA ALA A 46 4.62 -8.70 1.96
C ALA A 46 5.46 -9.65 2.82
N GLU A 47 5.50 -9.41 4.13
CA GLU A 47 6.25 -10.23 5.09
C GLU A 47 5.67 -11.65 5.25
N ALA A 48 4.37 -11.86 5.00
CA ALA A 48 3.75 -13.18 4.97
C ALA A 48 4.33 -14.09 3.87
N PHE A 49 4.87 -13.51 2.80
CA PHE A 49 5.62 -14.25 1.78
C PHE A 49 7.08 -14.49 2.18
N GLY A 50 7.55 -13.95 3.31
CA GLY A 50 8.94 -13.98 3.75
C GLY A 50 9.84 -12.95 3.07
N LEU A 51 9.25 -11.91 2.46
CA LEU A 51 9.98 -10.75 1.95
C LEU A 51 10.30 -9.80 3.09
N ARG A 52 11.45 -9.13 3.03
CA ARG A 52 11.76 -7.96 3.85
C ARG A 52 11.09 -6.74 3.23
N ALA A 53 10.21 -6.07 3.98
CA ALA A 53 9.52 -4.87 3.51
C ALA A 53 10.23 -3.58 3.98
N VAL A 54 10.66 -2.74 3.05
CA VAL A 54 11.15 -1.37 3.32
C VAL A 54 10.06 -0.37 2.96
N VAL A 55 9.42 0.24 3.95
CA VAL A 55 8.28 1.15 3.74
C VAL A 55 8.76 2.60 3.74
N LEU A 56 8.41 3.41 2.73
CA LEU A 56 8.88 4.78 2.62
C LEU A 56 7.80 5.76 2.11
N PRO A 57 7.42 6.78 2.90
CA PRO A 57 7.65 6.92 4.34
C PRO A 57 6.80 5.90 5.14
N ASP A 58 7.26 5.52 6.33
CA ASP A 58 6.52 4.61 7.20
C ASP A 58 5.84 5.36 8.34
N SER A 59 4.51 5.44 8.28
CA SER A 59 3.67 6.03 9.33
C SER A 59 3.15 5.02 10.34
N SER A 60 3.28 3.71 10.08
CA SER A 60 2.64 2.65 10.86
C SER A 60 2.99 2.72 12.34
N ARG A 61 4.27 2.92 12.65
CA ARG A 61 4.78 2.99 14.04
C ARG A 61 4.94 4.40 14.59
N SER A 62 4.71 5.42 13.78
CA SER A 62 4.86 6.81 14.22
C SER A 62 3.53 7.46 14.59
N LEU A 63 2.40 6.88 14.18
CA LEU A 63 1.06 7.45 14.34
C LEU A 63 0.00 6.42 14.77
N ASP A 64 0.40 5.28 15.33
CA ASP A 64 -0.47 4.24 15.91
C ASP A 64 -0.96 4.56 17.34
N GLY A 65 -0.42 5.60 17.98
CA GLY A 65 -0.88 6.09 19.27
C GLY A 65 -0.41 5.24 20.47
N HIS A 66 0.62 4.41 20.30
CA HIS A 66 1.26 3.78 21.45
C HIS A 66 1.95 4.83 22.32
N LEU A 67 1.92 4.62 23.63
CA LEU A 67 2.65 5.44 24.58
C LEU A 67 4.02 4.80 24.76
N ASP A 68 5.06 5.47 24.29
CA ASP A 68 6.43 5.14 24.67
C ASP A 68 6.63 5.36 26.17
N ASP A 69 7.49 4.54 26.78
CA ASP A 69 7.86 4.67 28.20
C ASP A 69 8.52 6.04 28.49
N ASP A 70 9.19 6.63 27.50
CA ASP A 70 9.84 7.93 27.56
C ASP A 70 9.20 8.92 26.56
N TRP A 71 8.78 10.09 27.04
CA TRP A 71 8.28 11.15 26.18
C TRP A 71 9.41 11.77 25.34
N ALA A 72 9.26 11.76 24.01
CA ALA A 72 10.14 12.45 23.08
C ALA A 72 9.38 13.55 22.30
N PRO A 73 10.01 14.71 22.01
CA PRO A 73 9.39 15.78 21.23
C PRO A 73 9.25 15.46 19.73
N LEU A 74 9.88 14.39 19.26
CA LEU A 74 9.77 13.87 17.91
C LEU A 74 9.04 12.52 17.95
N LEU A 75 8.27 12.24 16.90
CA LEU A 75 7.63 10.94 16.72
C LEU A 75 8.70 9.85 16.67
N SER A 76 8.52 8.80 17.46
CA SER A 76 9.29 7.57 17.39
C SER A 76 8.81 6.70 16.21
N GLY A 77 9.59 5.68 15.85
CA GLY A 77 9.25 4.78 14.75
C GLY A 77 9.69 5.26 13.36
N GLY A 78 9.01 4.76 12.34
CA GLY A 78 9.36 4.95 10.93
C GLY A 78 10.50 4.04 10.44
N THR A 79 10.86 4.20 9.17
CA THR A 79 11.94 3.42 8.55
C THR A 79 13.31 4.01 8.90
N PRO A 80 14.23 3.23 9.50
CA PRO A 80 15.59 3.68 9.76
C PRO A 80 16.30 4.12 8.48
N LEU A 81 17.15 5.16 8.55
CA LEU A 81 17.90 5.64 7.39
C LEU A 81 18.77 4.54 6.75
N SER A 82 19.30 3.61 7.56
CA SER A 82 20.04 2.45 7.07
C SER A 82 19.20 1.53 6.18
N ASP A 83 17.91 1.40 6.49
CA ASP A 83 16.98 0.56 5.75
C ASP A 83 16.48 1.29 4.52
N ALA A 84 16.16 2.58 4.66
CA ALA A 84 15.81 3.46 3.56
C ALA A 84 16.87 3.44 2.45
N ALA A 85 18.15 3.50 2.82
CA ALA A 85 19.29 3.45 1.89
C ALA A 85 19.33 2.19 1.01
N THR A 86 18.63 1.11 1.40
CA THR A 86 18.53 -0.12 0.61
C THR A 86 17.32 -0.16 -0.32
N ALA A 87 16.41 0.82 -0.25
CA ALA A 87 15.12 0.76 -0.92
C ALA A 87 15.20 0.71 -2.45
N GLY A 88 16.12 1.44 -3.08
CA GLY A 88 16.31 1.37 -4.53
C GLY A 88 16.95 0.06 -5.01
N ARG A 89 17.42 -0.80 -4.09
CA ARG A 89 18.00 -2.10 -4.40
C ARG A 89 17.02 -3.26 -4.18
N SER A 90 15.77 -2.98 -3.81
CA SER A 90 14.75 -4.01 -3.65
C SER A 90 14.46 -4.71 -4.97
N ALA A 91 14.10 -5.99 -4.92
CA ALA A 91 13.69 -6.78 -6.09
C ALA A 91 12.49 -6.18 -6.83
N ALA A 92 11.64 -5.47 -6.09
CA ALA A 92 10.54 -4.69 -6.63
C ALA A 92 10.28 -3.44 -5.77
N VAL A 93 9.75 -2.41 -6.42
CA VAL A 93 9.18 -1.22 -5.77
C VAL A 93 7.70 -1.21 -6.08
N LEU A 94 6.87 -1.27 -5.05
CA LEU A 94 5.43 -1.16 -5.12
C LEU A 94 4.98 0.18 -4.56
N ALA A 95 4.24 0.95 -5.35
CA ALA A 95 3.58 2.17 -4.89
C ALA A 95 2.06 1.98 -4.90
N VAL A 96 1.42 2.24 -3.75
CA VAL A 96 -0.04 2.19 -3.59
C VAL A 96 -0.58 3.61 -3.53
N GLY A 97 -0.95 4.13 -4.68
CA GLY A 97 -1.45 5.48 -4.90
C GLY A 97 -0.91 6.03 -6.22
N ALA A 98 -1.79 6.44 -7.14
CA ALA A 98 -1.40 6.83 -8.49
C ALA A 98 -0.50 8.08 -8.49
N GLY A 99 -0.63 8.94 -7.49
CA GLY A 99 0.21 10.13 -7.34
C GLY A 99 1.67 9.86 -6.98
N LEU A 100 2.04 8.60 -6.70
CA LEU A 100 3.41 8.22 -6.33
C LEU A 100 4.24 7.69 -7.53
N ASP A 101 3.68 7.71 -8.74
CA ASP A 101 4.32 7.23 -9.98
C ASP A 101 5.76 7.71 -10.16
N ARG A 102 5.99 9.01 -9.98
CA ARG A 102 7.29 9.64 -10.15
C ARG A 102 8.27 9.24 -9.06
N ALA A 103 7.82 9.15 -7.81
CA ALA A 103 8.67 8.72 -6.70
C ALA A 103 9.09 7.24 -6.87
N ALA A 104 8.16 6.39 -7.32
CA ALA A 104 8.43 4.99 -7.62
C ALA A 104 9.43 4.84 -8.79
N ALA A 105 9.24 5.61 -9.86
CA ALA A 105 10.15 5.64 -10.99
C ALA A 105 11.56 6.16 -10.61
N MET A 106 11.68 7.07 -9.64
CA MET A 106 12.97 7.51 -9.13
C MET A 106 13.73 6.39 -8.39
N LEU A 107 13.03 5.41 -7.81
CA LEU A 107 13.65 4.27 -7.11
C LEU A 107 14.00 3.12 -8.05
N ALA A 108 13.09 2.72 -8.93
CA ALA A 108 13.22 1.50 -9.76
C ALA A 108 12.98 1.71 -11.26
N GLY A 109 12.84 2.95 -11.73
CA GLY A 109 12.61 3.23 -13.15
C GLY A 109 11.31 2.63 -13.66
N ALA A 110 11.38 1.97 -14.82
CA ALA A 110 10.22 1.36 -15.47
C ALA A 110 9.73 0.07 -14.77
N ASP A 111 10.54 -0.51 -13.89
CA ASP A 111 10.21 -1.74 -13.17
C ASP A 111 9.38 -1.48 -11.90
N ALA A 112 9.10 -0.22 -11.59
CA ALA A 112 8.22 0.17 -10.50
C ALA A 112 6.78 -0.26 -10.78
N TRP A 113 6.15 -0.95 -9.83
CA TRP A 113 4.76 -1.35 -9.90
C TRP A 113 3.88 -0.34 -9.15
N VAL A 114 3.07 0.41 -9.87
CA VAL A 114 2.20 1.46 -9.31
C VAL A 114 0.76 1.05 -9.49
N VAL A 115 0.01 1.04 -8.39
CA VAL A 115 -1.44 0.79 -8.39
C VAL A 115 -2.17 1.97 -7.76
N PRO A 116 -3.40 2.30 -8.20
CA PRO A 116 -4.16 3.40 -7.60
C PRO A 116 -4.61 3.10 -6.16
N HIS A 117 -4.93 1.84 -5.85
CA HIS A 117 -5.35 1.39 -4.53
C HIS A 117 -5.13 -0.12 -4.38
N ALA A 118 -5.25 -0.62 -3.14
CA ALA A 118 -5.25 -2.05 -2.79
C ALA A 118 -6.53 -2.40 -1.99
N VAL A 119 -7.68 -1.93 -2.48
CA VAL A 119 -8.99 -2.05 -1.83
C VAL A 119 -9.96 -2.79 -2.76
N GLY A 120 -10.70 -3.75 -2.21
CA GLY A 120 -11.58 -4.63 -2.98
C GLY A 120 -10.93 -5.98 -3.31
N LEU A 121 -11.73 -6.92 -3.78
CA LEU A 121 -11.30 -8.28 -4.08
C LEU A 121 -10.27 -8.29 -5.23
N ASP A 122 -10.57 -7.60 -6.33
CA ASP A 122 -9.73 -7.67 -7.53
C ASP A 122 -8.36 -6.98 -7.31
N ALA A 123 -8.36 -5.83 -6.62
CA ALA A 123 -7.13 -5.10 -6.32
C ALA A 123 -6.25 -5.87 -5.32
N CYS A 124 -6.86 -6.47 -4.30
CA CYS A 124 -6.14 -7.33 -3.35
C CYS A 124 -5.58 -8.59 -4.04
N ASP A 125 -6.34 -9.23 -4.92
CA ASP A 125 -5.87 -10.41 -5.67
C ASP A 125 -4.67 -10.05 -6.57
N ALA A 126 -4.69 -8.89 -7.24
CA ALA A 126 -3.56 -8.41 -8.02
C ALA A 126 -2.30 -8.15 -7.16
N LEU A 127 -2.46 -7.55 -5.98
CA LEU A 127 -1.39 -7.34 -5.00
C LEU A 127 -0.79 -8.65 -4.52
N VAL A 128 -1.62 -9.58 -4.09
CA VAL A 128 -1.19 -10.89 -3.62
C VAL A 128 -0.49 -11.67 -4.73
N ALA A 129 -1.01 -11.63 -5.96
CA ALA A 129 -0.40 -12.28 -7.10
C ALA A 129 0.99 -11.71 -7.44
N GLN A 130 1.14 -10.38 -7.41
CA GLN A 130 2.42 -9.74 -7.67
C GLN A 130 3.45 -10.07 -6.58
N LEU A 131 3.06 -10.03 -5.30
CA LEU A 131 3.95 -10.40 -4.19
C LEU A 131 4.34 -11.88 -4.24
N ALA A 132 3.42 -12.77 -4.62
CA ALA A 132 3.72 -14.18 -4.85
C ALA A 132 4.75 -14.38 -5.97
N ALA A 133 4.61 -13.65 -7.07
CA ALA A 133 5.54 -13.69 -8.19
C ALA A 133 6.94 -13.19 -7.80
N ILE A 134 7.02 -12.07 -7.06
CA ILE A 134 8.28 -11.51 -6.56
C ILE A 134 8.96 -12.50 -5.60
N ALA A 135 8.19 -13.10 -4.68
CA ALA A 135 8.72 -14.03 -3.70
C ALA A 135 9.05 -15.41 -4.27
N GLY A 136 8.53 -15.76 -5.45
CA GLY A 136 8.62 -17.11 -6.01
C GLY A 136 7.96 -18.16 -5.12
N ARG A 137 6.86 -17.81 -4.45
CA ARG A 137 6.18 -18.65 -3.44
C ARG A 137 4.69 -18.72 -3.68
N ASP A 138 4.08 -19.81 -3.23
CA ASP A 138 2.63 -19.94 -3.18
C ASP A 138 2.01 -18.93 -2.19
N VAL A 139 0.76 -18.54 -2.45
CA VAL A 139 0.00 -17.64 -1.57
C VAL A 139 -0.17 -18.27 -0.18
N PRO A 140 0.31 -17.61 0.91
CA PRO A 140 0.15 -18.07 2.28
C PRO A 140 -1.31 -18.29 2.69
N ASP A 141 -1.55 -19.28 3.54
CA ASP A 141 -2.90 -19.66 4.00
C ASP A 141 -3.64 -18.50 4.70
N VAL A 142 -2.90 -17.64 5.42
CA VAL A 142 -3.49 -16.47 6.09
C VAL A 142 -4.15 -15.51 5.08
N LEU A 143 -3.52 -15.29 3.92
CA LEU A 143 -4.07 -14.41 2.88
C LEU A 143 -5.25 -15.07 2.16
N ARG A 144 -5.21 -16.40 1.95
CA ARG A 144 -6.37 -17.15 1.42
C ARG A 144 -7.57 -17.07 2.37
N CYS A 145 -7.32 -17.14 3.68
CA CYS A 145 -8.34 -16.99 4.72
C CYS A 145 -8.96 -15.58 4.69
N TRP A 146 -8.13 -14.53 4.61
CA TRP A 146 -8.62 -13.15 4.50
C TRP A 146 -9.44 -12.93 3.22
N ARG A 147 -9.00 -13.46 2.09
CA ARG A 147 -9.75 -13.41 0.83
C ARG A 147 -11.11 -14.10 0.94
N ALA A 148 -11.17 -15.27 1.58
CA ALA A 148 -12.44 -15.97 1.82
C ALA A 148 -13.38 -15.16 2.70
N ARG A 149 -12.87 -14.54 3.77
CA ARG A 149 -13.64 -13.65 4.66
C ARG A 149 -14.16 -12.41 3.94
N LEU A 150 -13.36 -11.79 3.07
CA LEU A 150 -13.81 -10.66 2.26
C LEU A 150 -14.95 -11.08 1.32
N THR A 151 -14.81 -12.23 0.67
CA THR A 151 -15.83 -12.77 -0.24
C THR A 151 -17.15 -13.04 0.50
N ASP A 152 -17.08 -13.64 1.68
CA ASP A 152 -18.23 -13.88 2.56
C ASP A 152 -18.88 -12.56 3.02
N GLY A 153 -18.06 -11.59 3.45
CA GLY A 153 -18.53 -10.26 3.84
C GLY A 153 -19.22 -9.49 2.70
N LEU A 154 -18.72 -9.62 1.46
CA LEU A 154 -19.37 -9.05 0.28
C LEU A 154 -20.74 -9.72 0.01
N LEU A 155 -20.81 -11.04 0.17
CA LEU A 155 -22.07 -11.79 0.03
C LEU A 155 -23.09 -11.36 1.09
N ASP A 156 -22.69 -11.28 2.35
CA ASP A 156 -23.55 -10.86 3.46
C ASP A 156 -24.03 -9.40 3.30
N ALA A 157 -23.15 -8.51 2.86
CA ALA A 157 -23.49 -7.11 2.66
C ALA A 157 -24.37 -6.88 1.42
N SER A 158 -24.32 -7.77 0.42
CA SER A 158 -25.02 -7.62 -0.86
C SER A 158 -26.52 -7.41 -0.70
N GLY A 159 -27.17 -8.06 0.28
CA GLY A 159 -28.61 -7.89 0.53
C GLY A 159 -29.02 -6.46 0.90
N VAL A 160 -28.10 -5.68 1.48
CA VAL A 160 -28.33 -4.28 1.86
C VAL A 160 -27.81 -3.32 0.78
N LEU A 161 -26.66 -3.65 0.17
CA LEU A 161 -25.90 -2.76 -0.71
C LEU A 161 -26.26 -2.88 -2.19
N ALA A 162 -26.71 -4.04 -2.67
CA ALA A 162 -26.97 -4.25 -4.08
C ALA A 162 -28.04 -3.27 -4.63
N GLY A 163 -27.74 -2.64 -5.76
CA GLY A 163 -28.59 -1.66 -6.43
C GLY A 163 -28.65 -0.28 -5.75
N ARG A 164 -27.96 -0.07 -4.62
CA ARG A 164 -27.94 1.24 -3.93
C ARG A 164 -27.17 2.26 -4.77
N ARG A 165 -27.71 3.47 -4.84
CA ARG A 165 -27.07 4.60 -5.50
C ARG A 165 -26.30 5.40 -4.46
N VAL A 166 -24.99 5.56 -4.66
CA VAL A 166 -24.09 6.21 -3.70
C VAL A 166 -23.41 7.43 -4.31
N ALA A 167 -23.22 8.46 -3.49
CA ALA A 167 -22.42 9.63 -3.82
C ALA A 167 -21.18 9.63 -2.94
N LEU A 168 -20.01 9.84 -3.53
CA LEU A 168 -18.71 9.80 -2.86
C LEU A 168 -17.99 11.15 -3.01
N ALA A 169 -17.37 11.61 -1.94
CA ALA A 169 -16.51 12.79 -1.92
C ALA A 169 -15.25 12.46 -1.12
N LEU A 170 -14.18 12.09 -1.81
CA LEU A 170 -12.96 11.51 -1.25
C LEU A 170 -11.74 11.97 -2.04
N GLU A 171 -10.54 11.79 -1.48
CA GLU A 171 -9.27 11.94 -2.21
C GLU A 171 -9.17 10.94 -3.38
N PRO A 172 -8.43 11.24 -4.47
CA PRO A 172 -8.50 10.49 -5.72
C PRO A 172 -8.29 8.97 -5.58
N ASP A 173 -7.22 8.55 -4.89
CA ASP A 173 -6.85 7.14 -4.74
C ASP A 173 -7.86 6.38 -3.84
N LEU A 174 -8.32 7.04 -2.76
CA LEU A 174 -9.34 6.49 -1.87
C LEU A 174 -10.71 6.39 -2.57
N LEU A 175 -11.05 7.39 -3.38
CA LEU A 175 -12.25 7.40 -4.21
C LEU A 175 -12.26 6.22 -5.16
N ALA A 176 -11.13 5.93 -5.82
CA ALA A 176 -11.00 4.77 -6.70
C ALA A 176 -11.24 3.46 -5.93
N GLY A 177 -10.58 3.29 -4.78
CA GLY A 177 -10.71 2.07 -3.97
C GLY A 177 -12.10 1.84 -3.40
N VAL A 178 -12.71 2.87 -2.80
CA VAL A 178 -14.07 2.78 -2.24
C VAL A 178 -15.10 2.57 -3.35
N SER A 179 -14.92 3.22 -4.51
CA SER A 179 -15.80 3.00 -5.66
C SER A 179 -15.73 1.56 -6.16
N ALA A 180 -14.53 0.99 -6.25
CA ALA A 180 -14.32 -0.40 -6.65
C ALA A 180 -15.02 -1.37 -5.67
N LEU A 181 -14.74 -1.25 -4.37
CA LEU A 181 -15.35 -2.11 -3.34
C LEU A 181 -16.88 -2.02 -3.32
N LEU A 182 -17.44 -0.81 -3.42
CA LEU A 182 -18.89 -0.63 -3.46
C LEU A 182 -19.50 -1.22 -4.74
N THR A 183 -18.79 -1.17 -5.86
CA THR A 183 -19.22 -1.79 -7.11
C THR A 183 -19.18 -3.32 -7.01
N GLU A 184 -18.15 -3.89 -6.39
CA GLU A 184 -18.06 -5.33 -6.08
C GLU A 184 -19.22 -5.79 -5.19
N ALA A 185 -19.67 -4.94 -4.24
CA ALA A 185 -20.86 -5.18 -3.41
C ALA A 185 -22.21 -4.90 -4.14
N GLY A 186 -22.18 -4.52 -5.41
CA GLY A 186 -23.36 -4.30 -6.24
C GLY A 186 -23.97 -2.89 -6.17
N CYS A 187 -23.30 -1.91 -5.57
CA CYS A 187 -23.74 -0.51 -5.59
C CYS A 187 -23.54 0.15 -6.98
N HIS A 188 -24.20 1.29 -7.18
CA HIS A 188 -23.98 2.20 -8.28
C HIS A 188 -23.44 3.54 -7.76
N VAL A 189 -22.17 3.83 -8.06
CA VAL A 189 -21.60 5.16 -7.79
C VAL A 189 -22.16 6.15 -8.82
N VAL A 190 -23.05 7.03 -8.38
CA VAL A 190 -23.76 7.98 -9.27
C VAL A 190 -23.16 9.37 -9.27
N THR A 191 -22.40 9.69 -8.23
CA THR A 191 -21.68 10.95 -8.10
C THR A 191 -20.34 10.67 -7.42
N ALA A 192 -19.25 11.15 -8.02
CA ALA A 192 -17.91 11.01 -7.49
C ALA A 192 -17.23 12.39 -7.54
N ILE A 193 -16.80 12.88 -6.39
CA ILE A 193 -16.18 14.21 -6.22
C ILE A 193 -14.80 14.00 -5.63
N THR A 194 -13.79 14.60 -6.26
CA THR A 194 -12.40 14.62 -5.78
C THR A 194 -11.85 16.05 -5.89
N PRO A 195 -10.93 16.45 -4.99
CA PRO A 195 -10.20 17.72 -5.11
C PRO A 195 -9.37 17.83 -6.39
#